data_AF-A0A0D7CNT2-F1
#
_entry.id   AF-A0A0D7CNT2-F1
#
_cell.length_a   1.000
_cell.length_b   1.000
_cell.length_c   1.000
_cell.angle_alpha   90.00
_cell.angle_beta   90.00
_cell.angle_gamma   90.00
#
_symmetry.space_group_name_H-M   'P 1'
#
loop_
_entity.id
_entity.type
_entity.pdbx_description
1 polymer ?
#
loop_
_entity_poly.entity_id
_entity_poly.type
_entity_poly.pdbx_seq_one_letter_code
_entity_poly.pdbx_strand_id
1 'polypeptide(L)'
;MTGASWLTFSTRTAVSPRLRVRNSRMPKSRSGRALVASQAEADEPTADTRRRRLVTLLADMVPGACTVRVSQQQPGQNWPSPYARAYDAQGQLMALNRAQRVTVARWVIRAHPYVPWDETYDLDLATGALRATGGGR
;
A
#
# COMPACT_ATOMS: atom_id res chain seq x y z
N MET A 1 -18.68 -53.11 15.79
CA MET A 1 -17.34 -53.13 15.16
C MET A 1 -17.56 -53.28 13.65
N THR A 2 -17.93 -52.20 12.96
CA THR A 2 -17.07 -51.29 12.18
C THR A 2 -16.55 -51.95 10.90
N GLY A 3 -17.15 -51.53 9.78
CA GLY A 3 -17.00 -52.14 8.46
C GLY A 3 -15.67 -51.85 7.77
N ALA A 4 -15.27 -52.79 6.90
CA ALA A 4 -14.19 -52.65 5.96
C ALA A 4 -14.76 -52.81 4.54
N SER A 5 -15.29 -51.72 3.99
CA SER A 5 -15.58 -51.62 2.56
C SER A 5 -14.34 -51.10 1.87
N TRP A 6 -13.69 -51.94 1.06
CA TRP A 6 -12.56 -51.55 0.24
C TRP A 6 -13.09 -50.82 -0.99
N LEU A 7 -12.87 -49.51 -1.05
CA LEU A 7 -13.14 -48.70 -2.24
C LEU A 7 -12.00 -48.92 -3.25
N THR A 8 -12.34 -49.61 -4.34
CA THR A 8 -11.53 -49.69 -5.56
C THR A 8 -11.52 -48.33 -6.24
N PHE A 9 -10.35 -47.68 -6.27
CA PHE A 9 -10.16 -46.46 -7.06
C PHE A 9 -10.06 -46.83 -8.54
N SER A 10 -11.12 -46.53 -9.28
CA SER A 10 -11.15 -46.66 -10.75
C SER A 10 -10.25 -45.59 -11.36
N THR A 11 -9.11 -45.97 -11.94
CA THR A 11 -8.26 -45.08 -12.73
C THR A 11 -8.90 -44.80 -14.08
N ARG A 12 -9.79 -43.80 -14.13
CA ARG A 12 -10.22 -43.22 -15.42
C ARG A 12 -9.17 -42.21 -15.86
N THR A 13 -8.38 -42.60 -16.84
CA THR A 13 -7.41 -41.73 -17.54
C THR A 13 -8.14 -40.52 -18.12
N ALA A 14 -7.96 -39.36 -17.49
CA ALA A 14 -8.42 -38.09 -18.05
C ALA A 14 -7.54 -37.73 -19.24
N VAL A 15 -8.13 -37.63 -20.42
CA VAL A 15 -7.49 -37.10 -21.63
C VAL A 15 -7.12 -35.64 -21.37
N SER A 16 -5.83 -35.33 -21.37
CA SER A 16 -5.32 -33.97 -21.25
C SER A 16 -5.90 -33.07 -22.35
N PRO A 17 -6.62 -31.98 -22.03
CA PRO A 17 -6.97 -31.00 -23.03
C PRO A 17 -5.67 -30.31 -23.48
N ARG A 18 -5.35 -30.46 -24.76
CA ARG A 18 -4.19 -29.80 -25.38
C ARG A 18 -4.35 -28.29 -25.20
N LEU A 19 -3.58 -27.71 -24.26
CA LEU A 19 -3.39 -26.28 -24.13
C LEU A 19 -2.82 -25.76 -25.45
N ARG A 20 -3.67 -25.16 -26.28
CA ARG A 20 -3.22 -24.34 -27.41
C ARG A 20 -2.44 -23.18 -26.82
N VAL A 21 -1.11 -23.28 -26.88
CA VAL A 21 -0.18 -22.19 -26.61
C VAL A 21 -0.53 -21.04 -27.56
N ARG A 22 -1.28 -20.06 -27.05
CA ARG A 22 -1.39 -18.76 -27.71
C ARG A 22 -0.01 -18.10 -27.56
N ASN A 23 0.71 -18.00 -28.68
CA ASN A 23 1.94 -17.24 -28.79
C ASN A 23 1.70 -15.80 -28.31
N SER A 24 1.98 -15.56 -27.04
CA SER A 24 1.94 -14.25 -26.43
C SER A 24 3.25 -13.56 -26.77
N ARG A 25 3.37 -13.02 -27.99
CA ARG A 25 4.45 -12.07 -28.28
C ARG A 25 4.25 -10.86 -27.38
N MET A 26 5.09 -10.75 -26.35
CA MET A 26 5.20 -9.54 -25.56
C MET A 26 5.58 -8.38 -26.51
N PRO A 27 4.77 -7.32 -26.64
CA PRO A 27 5.24 -6.13 -27.33
C PRO A 27 6.44 -5.61 -26.55
N LYS A 28 7.57 -5.38 -27.25
CA LYS A 28 8.76 -4.77 -26.66
C LYS A 28 8.31 -3.47 -25.99
N SER A 29 8.28 -3.45 -24.66
CA SER A 29 8.05 -2.24 -23.91
C SER A 29 9.16 -1.29 -24.34
N ARG A 30 8.80 -0.30 -25.15
CA ARG A 30 9.63 0.88 -25.36
C ARG A 30 9.55 1.68 -24.07
N SER A 31 10.14 1.14 -23.00
CA SER A 31 10.55 1.91 -21.84
C SER A 31 11.70 2.78 -22.33
N GLY A 32 11.35 3.82 -23.09
CA GLY A 32 12.13 5.04 -23.18
C GLY A 32 12.13 5.64 -21.79
N ARG A 33 12.92 5.05 -20.90
CA ARG A 33 13.46 5.73 -19.74
C ARG A 33 14.32 6.82 -20.36
N ALA A 34 13.71 7.97 -20.60
CA ALA A 34 14.44 9.21 -20.63
C ALA A 34 15.25 9.17 -19.33
N LEU A 35 16.55 8.92 -19.47
CA LEU A 35 17.54 9.40 -18.53
C LEU A 35 17.28 10.90 -18.42
N VAL A 36 16.38 11.27 -17.51
CA VAL A 36 16.39 12.61 -16.93
C VAL A 36 17.62 12.61 -16.04
N ALA A 37 18.77 12.71 -16.70
CA ALA A 37 19.97 13.28 -16.17
C ALA A 37 19.66 14.75 -15.90
N SER A 38 19.14 15.02 -14.71
CA SER A 38 19.19 16.31 -14.01
C SER A 38 18.73 16.07 -12.57
N GLN A 39 19.34 15.07 -11.93
CA GLN A 39 19.45 15.01 -10.47
C GLN A 39 20.73 15.77 -10.11
N ALA A 40 20.66 17.08 -10.07
CA ALA A 40 21.61 17.96 -9.40
C ALA A 40 20.96 19.35 -9.31
N GLU A 41 20.89 19.92 -8.11
CA GLU A 41 20.61 21.35 -7.84
C GLU A 41 19.13 21.81 -7.78
N ALA A 42 18.20 21.05 -7.19
CA ALA A 42 16.87 21.59 -6.76
C ALA A 42 16.12 20.72 -5.72
N ASP A 43 16.80 20.23 -4.67
CA ASP A 43 16.24 19.14 -3.84
C ASP A 43 15.17 19.55 -2.82
N GLU A 44 14.98 20.84 -2.50
CA GLU A 44 14.02 21.28 -1.48
C GLU A 44 12.59 21.66 -1.99
N PRO A 45 12.39 22.35 -3.14
CA PRO A 45 11.03 22.75 -3.55
C PRO A 45 10.19 21.58 -4.08
N THR A 46 10.80 20.52 -4.62
CA THR A 46 10.07 19.39 -5.22
C THR A 46 9.48 18.44 -4.17
N ALA A 47 10.19 18.21 -3.07
CA ALA A 47 9.71 17.41 -1.95
C ALA A 47 8.56 18.13 -1.23
N ASP A 48 8.70 19.43 -1.00
CA ASP A 48 7.66 20.24 -0.36
C ASP A 48 6.39 20.34 -1.22
N THR A 49 6.53 20.57 -2.53
CA THR A 49 5.37 20.56 -3.45
C THR A 49 4.69 19.20 -3.54
N ARG A 50 5.44 18.08 -3.50
CA ARG A 50 4.87 16.73 -3.43
C ARG A 50 4.08 16.51 -2.15
N ARG A 51 4.62 16.94 -1.01
CA ARG A 51 3.99 16.82 0.31
C ARG A 51 2.69 17.63 0.37
N ARG A 52 2.70 18.88 -0.10
CA ARG A 52 1.49 19.71 -0.17
C ARG A 52 0.41 19.08 -1.04
N ARG A 53 0.77 18.56 -2.22
CA ARG A 53 -0.17 17.84 -3.09
C ARG A 53 -0.74 16.60 -2.41
N LEU A 54 0.08 15.82 -1.70
CA LEU A 54 -0.38 14.67 -0.94
C LEU A 54 -1.43 15.11 0.09
N VAL A 55 -1.14 16.14 0.89
CA VAL A 55 -2.05 16.66 1.90
C VAL A 55 -3.39 17.06 1.29
N THR A 56 -3.39 17.81 0.18
CA THR A 56 -4.62 18.19 -0.53
C THR A 56 -5.43 16.96 -0.94
N LEU A 57 -4.78 15.97 -1.57
CA LEU A 57 -5.46 14.75 -2.01
C LEU A 57 -6.02 13.91 -0.85
N LEU A 58 -5.34 13.92 0.30
CA LEU A 58 -5.81 13.22 1.50
C LEU A 58 -7.01 13.94 2.13
N ALA A 59 -6.99 15.27 2.17
CA ALA A 59 -8.12 16.07 2.65
C ALA A 59 -9.36 15.88 1.77
N ASP A 60 -9.17 15.77 0.44
CA ASP A 60 -10.27 15.48 -0.49
C ASP A 60 -10.82 14.06 -0.32
N MET A 61 -9.96 13.07 -0.04
CA MET A 61 -10.36 11.68 0.14
C MET A 61 -11.05 11.41 1.48
N VAL A 62 -10.62 12.12 2.53
CA VAL A 62 -11.11 11.95 3.91
C VAL A 62 -11.43 13.34 4.48
N PRO A 63 -12.56 13.93 4.09
CA PRO A 63 -12.92 15.28 4.55
C PRO A 63 -13.14 15.27 6.06
N GLY A 64 -12.49 16.20 6.77
CA GLY A 64 -12.53 16.31 8.23
C GLY A 64 -11.41 15.58 8.97
N ALA A 65 -10.57 14.82 8.27
CA ALA A 65 -9.37 14.27 8.88
C ALA A 65 -8.34 15.38 9.17
N CYS A 66 -7.75 15.33 10.36
CA CYS A 66 -6.64 16.20 10.76
C CYS A 66 -5.32 15.42 10.85
N THR A 67 -5.39 14.13 11.17
CA THR A 67 -4.19 13.31 11.30
C THR A 67 -4.38 11.96 10.61
N VAL A 68 -3.36 11.50 9.90
CA VAL A 68 -3.33 10.18 9.28
C VAL A 68 -2.18 9.39 9.88
N ARG A 69 -2.51 8.33 10.60
CA ARG A 69 -1.55 7.39 11.15
C ARG A 69 -1.24 6.31 10.13
N VAL A 70 0.02 6.08 9.81
CA VAL A 70 0.48 5.12 8.81
C VAL A 70 1.50 4.15 9.42
N SER A 71 1.39 2.89 9.02
CA SER A 71 2.30 1.80 9.41
C SER A 71 2.43 0.81 8.27
N GLN A 72 3.58 0.14 8.14
CA GLN A 72 3.74 -0.99 7.22
C GLN A 72 3.30 -2.32 7.84
N GLN A 73 3.09 -2.35 9.15
CA GLN A 73 2.64 -3.50 9.93
C GLN A 73 1.19 -3.25 10.34
N GLN A 74 0.24 -3.99 9.76
CA GLN A 74 -1.11 -3.97 10.32
C GLN A 74 -1.06 -4.73 11.65
N PRO A 75 -1.53 -4.17 12.78
CA PRO A 75 -1.39 -4.77 14.13
C PRO A 75 -2.11 -6.12 14.33
N GLY A 76 -2.72 -6.69 13.30
CA GLY A 76 -3.34 -8.03 13.32
C GLY A 76 -2.99 -8.90 12.11
N GLN A 77 -1.97 -8.55 11.31
CA GLN A 77 -1.49 -9.38 10.21
C GLN A 77 0.02 -9.59 10.31
N ASN A 78 0.47 -10.85 10.17
CA ASN A 78 1.89 -11.22 10.21
C ASN A 78 2.67 -10.81 8.94
N TRP A 79 1.98 -10.37 7.90
CA TRP A 79 2.60 -9.91 6.66
C TRP A 79 2.62 -8.38 6.63
N PRO A 80 3.74 -7.75 6.24
CA PRO A 80 3.82 -6.29 6.11
C PRO A 80 2.80 -5.85 5.04
N SER A 81 1.72 -5.22 5.51
CA SER A 81 0.67 -4.65 4.68
C SER A 81 0.54 -3.17 5.04
N PRO A 82 0.64 -2.25 4.05
CA PRO A 82 0.39 -0.84 4.27
C PRO A 82 -0.97 -0.62 4.93
N TYR A 83 -0.96 0.06 6.07
CA TYR A 83 -2.14 0.29 6.87
C TYR A 83 -2.20 1.74 7.33
N ALA A 84 -3.38 2.35 7.19
CA ALA A 84 -3.63 3.71 7.63
C ALA A 84 -4.91 3.82 8.47
N ARG A 85 -4.91 4.78 9.39
CA ARG A 85 -6.06 5.26 10.15
C ARG A 85 -6.13 6.78 10.04
N ALA A 86 -7.33 7.32 9.92
CA ALA A 86 -7.55 8.77 9.94
C ALA A 86 -8.21 9.16 11.27
N TYR A 87 -7.81 10.32 11.78
CA TYR A 87 -8.31 10.92 13.00
C TYR A 87 -8.77 12.34 12.71
N ASP A 88 -9.88 12.75 13.32
CA ASP A 88 -10.34 14.14 13.30
C ASP A 88 -9.57 15.03 14.28
N ALA A 89 -9.96 16.30 14.38
CA ALA A 89 -9.35 17.27 15.31
C ALA A 89 -9.53 16.89 16.79
N GLN A 90 -10.55 16.09 17.11
CA GLN A 90 -10.88 15.60 18.44
C GLN A 90 -10.19 14.27 18.76
N GLY A 91 -9.35 13.75 17.85
CA GLY A 91 -8.66 12.48 17.98
C GLY A 91 -9.59 11.26 17.83
N GLN A 92 -10.80 11.44 17.31
CA GLN A 92 -11.72 10.34 17.05
C GLN A 92 -11.34 9.63 15.74
N LEU A 93 -11.44 8.30 15.77
CA LEU A 93 -11.14 7.49 14.60
C LEU A 93 -12.22 7.68 13.53
N MET A 94 -11.80 8.11 12.35
CA MET A 94 -12.69 8.22 11.19
C MET A 94 -12.77 6.88 10.44
N ALA A 95 -13.99 6.52 10.03
CA ALA A 95 -14.22 5.29 9.31
C ALA A 95 -13.64 5.37 7.89
N LEU A 96 -12.61 4.56 7.64
CA LEU A 96 -12.05 4.36 6.30
C LEU A 96 -12.37 2.97 5.80
N ASN A 97 -12.84 2.87 4.56
CA ASN A 97 -13.00 1.57 3.92
C ASN A 97 -11.60 0.94 3.66
N ARG A 98 -11.57 -0.36 3.34
CA ARG A 98 -10.29 -1.08 3.14
C ARG A 98 -9.45 -0.48 2.00
N ALA A 99 -10.07 -0.10 0.89
CA ALA A 99 -9.37 0.46 -0.25
C ALA A 99 -8.75 1.83 0.07
N GLN A 100 -9.50 2.71 0.75
CA GLN A 100 -9.01 4.00 1.23
C GLN A 100 -7.80 3.82 2.15
N ARG A 101 -7.88 2.94 3.15
CA ARG A 101 -6.75 2.68 4.07
C ARG A 101 -5.47 2.30 3.35
N VAL A 102 -5.56 1.36 2.40
CA VAL A 102 -4.39 0.91 1.64
C VAL A 102 -3.88 1.99 0.69
N THR A 103 -4.77 2.71 0.03
CA THR A 103 -4.42 3.80 -0.89
C THR A 103 -3.71 4.93 -0.16
N VAL A 104 -4.29 5.41 0.94
CA VAL A 104 -3.72 6.44 1.81
C VAL A 104 -2.34 6.01 2.30
N ALA A 105 -2.21 4.82 2.89
CA ALA A 105 -0.93 4.32 3.37
C ALA A 105 0.14 4.31 2.26
N ARG A 106 -0.20 3.81 1.07
CA ARG A 106 0.72 3.76 -0.07
C ARG A 106 1.14 5.14 -0.56
N TRP A 107 0.21 6.09 -0.59
CA TRP A 107 0.51 7.46 -1.02
C TRP A 107 1.48 8.14 -0.04
N VAL A 108 1.25 7.99 1.25
CA VAL A 108 2.15 8.52 2.29
C VAL A 108 3.52 7.84 2.22
N ILE A 109 3.59 6.51 2.17
CA ILE A 109 4.86 5.76 2.06
C ILE A 109 5.67 6.21 0.84
N ARG A 110 5.03 6.41 -0.31
CA ARG A 110 5.71 6.87 -1.53
C ARG A 110 6.16 8.33 -1.46
N ALA A 111 5.47 9.17 -0.70
CA ALA A 111 5.85 10.57 -0.53
C ALA A 111 7.04 10.74 0.42
N HIS A 112 7.26 9.79 1.35
CA HIS A 112 8.38 9.80 2.30
C HIS A 112 9.21 8.51 2.18
N PRO A 113 10.00 8.35 1.09
CA PRO A 113 10.74 7.12 0.83
C PRO A 113 11.90 6.87 1.81
N TYR A 114 12.35 7.90 2.53
CA TYR A 114 13.48 7.83 3.47
C TYR A 114 13.05 7.49 4.91
N VAL A 115 11.75 7.36 5.17
CA VAL A 115 11.22 7.05 6.50
C VAL A 115 11.25 5.53 6.67
N PRO A 116 11.85 5.01 7.76
CA PRO A 116 11.75 3.61 8.10
C PRO A 116 10.31 3.34 8.57
N TRP A 117 9.56 2.51 7.84
CA TRP A 117 8.13 2.24 8.09
C TRP A 117 7.89 1.02 9.00
N ASP A 118 8.91 0.61 9.73
CA ASP A 118 8.86 -0.37 10.83
C ASP A 118 8.03 0.16 12.00
N GLU A 119 8.14 1.45 12.28
CA GLU A 119 7.33 2.14 13.28
C GLU A 119 6.05 2.76 12.70
N THR A 120 5.22 3.25 13.61
CA THR A 120 4.00 3.99 13.27
C THR A 120 4.29 5.48 13.20
N TYR A 121 3.79 6.15 12.17
CA TYR A 121 3.97 7.59 11.98
C TYR A 121 2.63 8.30 11.83
N ASP A 122 2.51 9.47 12.44
CA ASP A 122 1.39 10.38 12.30
C ASP A 122 1.75 11.49 11.31
N LEU A 123 0.97 11.58 10.23
CA LEU A 123 1.00 12.67 9.27
C LEU A 123 -0.03 13.71 9.69
N ASP A 124 0.41 14.94 9.96
CA ASP A 124 -0.44 16.09 10.16
C ASP A 124 -0.93 16.63 8.81
N LEU A 125 -2.25 16.67 8.59
CA LEU A 125 -2.85 17.15 7.34
C LEU A 125 -2.91 18.69 7.27
N ALA A 126 -2.66 19.43 8.36
CA ALA A 126 -2.55 20.89 8.29
C ALA A 126 -1.17 21.32 7.81
N THR A 127 -0.12 20.66 8.28
CA THR A 127 1.28 21.05 8.01
C THR A 127 2.00 20.13 7.02
N GLY A 128 1.47 18.93 6.78
CA GLY A 128 2.16 17.87 6.05
C GLY A 128 3.34 17.26 6.82
N ALA A 129 3.55 17.65 8.08
CA ALA A 129 4.65 17.14 8.89
C ALA A 129 4.38 15.68 9.28
N LEU A 130 5.40 14.84 9.10
CA LEU A 130 5.36 13.46 9.56
C LEU A 130 6.10 13.37 10.89
N ARG A 131 5.48 12.75 11.88
CA ARG A 131 6.04 12.54 13.22
C ARG A 131 5.98 11.07 13.56
N ALA A 132 7.05 10.53 14.13
CA ALA A 132 6.98 9.20 14.71
C ALA A 132 5.94 9.22 15.83
N THR A 133 4.97 8.33 15.76
CA THR A 133 4.02 8.11 16.84
C THR A 133 4.78 7.31 17.89
N GLY A 134 5.54 7.99 18.75
CA GLY A 134 6.44 7.38 19.73
C GLY A 134 5.83 6.12 20.35
N GLY A 135 6.26 4.97 19.84
CA GLY A 135 5.84 3.66 20.28
C GLY A 135 6.92 3.12 21.19
N GLY A 136 6.86 3.49 22.47
CA GLY A 136 7.63 2.77 23.48
C GLY A 136 7.08 1.34 23.59
N ARG A 137 7.69 0.40 22.87
CA ARG A 137 8.02 -0.97 23.31
C ARG A 137 8.54 -1.83 22.16
#